data_AF-A0A957G7C4-F1
#
_entry.id   AF-A0A957G7C4-F1
#
_cell.length_a   1.000
_cell.length_b   1.000
_cell.length_c   1.000
_cell.angle_alpha   90.00
_cell.angle_beta   90.00
_cell.angle_gamma   90.00
#
_symmetry.space_group_name_H-M   'P 1'
#
loop_
_entity.id
_entity.type
_entity.pdbx_description
1 polymer ?
#
loop_
_entity_poly.entity_id
_entity_poly.type
_entity_poly.pdbx_seq_one_letter_code
_entity_poly.pdbx_strand_id
1 'polypeptide(L)'
;MPHQPRLIQDDAPEPTTGDATKAAYRDRLRQKLQDPAFRQIEGFPLGEDEAILALSDPPYYTACPNPFLPEIITQWQQERAALRQQLGLDVGQAVSLPPAQTNSQSYHREPFAADVSEGKNDPIYNAHSYHTKVPHKAIMRYILHYTDPGDIVFDGFCGTGMTGVAAQLCGDRKAVEELGYFVDDQGYIYDQPVGQAVSLTGIGQTGSLPYKPISRLGARKAVLNDLSPAATFIAYNYNTPVDVHAFERQARRILREVEDELGWMYETWHPHCDDPNRVKAKINYTVWSDVFICPECGADMLFWDVAVDKETGYRKGSHDLLECPTCKARRLLKELDRAWITVYDDTLDTTQEMAKRVPVLINYSTSGGKREKQPDQEDLALLERIDQAIVRSWYPKTRMPMGDESRRNDSIGITHIPHFYTKRNLISWSEISRLVKVSSDSLRQSLLFWLQTVGLGQTLLNRYLAASFSQVNRYLKGTLYVGPFTTVHF
;
A
#
# COMPACT_ATOMS: atom_id res chain seq x y z
N MET A 1 5.01 -11.39 38.12
CA MET A 1 4.22 -12.38 38.90
C MET A 1 4.32 -13.74 38.22
N PRO A 2 4.45 -14.86 38.97
CA PRO A 2 4.94 -16.15 38.44
C PRO A 2 3.87 -17.10 37.88
N HIS A 3 2.73 -16.61 37.35
CA HIS A 3 1.71 -17.46 36.70
C HIS A 3 1.05 -16.77 35.51
N GLN A 4 1.84 -16.48 34.46
CA GLN A 4 1.31 -16.09 33.16
C GLN A 4 1.09 -17.37 32.33
N PRO A 5 -0.13 -17.68 31.85
CA PRO A 5 -0.31 -18.77 30.90
C PRO A 5 0.54 -18.44 29.67
N ARG A 6 1.37 -19.40 29.25
CA ARG A 6 2.10 -19.32 27.98
C ARG A 6 1.04 -19.15 26.89
N LEU A 7 0.92 -17.94 26.35
CA LEU A 7 0.29 -17.75 25.05
C LEU A 7 1.08 -18.63 24.07
N ILE A 8 0.32 -19.34 23.26
CA ILE A 8 0.70 -20.40 22.31
C ILE A 8 2.11 -20.18 21.75
N GLN A 9 2.91 -21.25 21.71
CA GLN A 9 4.27 -21.23 21.15
C GLN A 9 4.28 -20.49 19.81
N ASP A 10 5.22 -19.54 19.67
CA ASP A 10 5.60 -18.89 18.41
C ASP A 10 6.18 -19.95 17.47
N ASP A 11 5.35 -20.87 16.99
CA ASP A 11 5.71 -21.71 15.86
C ASP A 11 5.59 -20.82 14.63
N ALA A 12 6.72 -20.20 14.25
CA ALA A 12 6.85 -19.58 12.95
C ALA A 12 6.34 -20.60 11.90
N PRO A 13 5.41 -20.22 11.02
CA PRO A 13 4.86 -21.16 10.05
C PRO A 13 6.01 -21.78 9.26
N GLU A 14 6.01 -23.11 9.12
CA GLU A 14 7.05 -23.80 8.36
C GLU A 14 7.15 -23.18 6.96
N PRO A 15 8.37 -22.90 6.46
CA PRO A 15 8.57 -22.28 5.17
C PRO A 15 7.93 -23.14 4.09
N THR A 16 7.14 -22.53 3.21
CA THR A 16 6.56 -23.23 2.08
C THR A 16 7.67 -23.68 1.11
N THR A 17 7.40 -24.65 0.24
CA THR A 17 8.37 -25.10 -0.79
C THR A 17 8.88 -23.97 -1.68
N GLY A 18 8.05 -22.94 -1.89
CA GLY A 18 8.43 -21.70 -2.57
C GLY A 18 9.43 -20.86 -1.76
N ASP A 19 9.25 -20.74 -0.44
CA ASP A 19 10.14 -19.99 0.45
C ASP A 19 11.54 -20.64 0.54
N ALA A 20 11.59 -21.97 0.57
CA ALA A 20 12.86 -22.72 0.57
C ALA A 20 13.65 -22.53 -0.73
N THR A 21 12.95 -22.46 -1.88
CA THR A 21 13.58 -22.22 -3.18
C THR A 21 14.09 -20.78 -3.29
N LYS A 22 13.32 -19.80 -2.80
CA LYS A 22 13.74 -18.39 -2.73
C LYS A 22 15.00 -18.20 -1.88
N ALA A 23 15.07 -18.84 -0.71
CA ALA A 23 16.24 -18.78 0.16
C ALA A 23 17.50 -19.30 -0.56
N ALA A 24 17.39 -20.44 -1.27
CA ALA A 24 18.50 -21.00 -2.04
C ALA A 24 18.99 -20.04 -3.13
N TYR A 25 18.08 -19.40 -3.87
CA TYR A 25 18.42 -18.39 -4.87
C TYR A 25 19.08 -17.15 -4.27
N ARG A 26 18.62 -16.72 -3.10
CA ARG A 26 19.21 -15.60 -2.37
C ARG A 26 20.63 -15.89 -1.91
N ASP A 27 20.90 -17.12 -1.48
CA ASP A 27 22.24 -17.56 -1.12
C ASP A 27 23.17 -17.65 -2.33
N ARG A 28 22.68 -18.17 -3.46
CA ARG A 28 23.42 -18.14 -4.74
C ARG A 28 23.73 -16.71 -5.19
N LEU A 29 22.79 -15.77 -5.02
CA LEU A 29 23.01 -14.36 -5.34
C LEU A 29 24.09 -13.76 -4.44
N ARG A 30 24.07 -14.04 -3.13
CA ARG A 30 25.11 -13.61 -2.19
C ARG A 30 26.50 -14.09 -2.63
N GLN A 31 26.61 -15.34 -3.06
CA GLN A 31 27.88 -15.87 -3.58
C GLN A 31 28.32 -15.16 -4.87
N LYS A 32 27.38 -14.86 -5.78
CA LYS A 32 27.68 -14.11 -7.01
C LYS A 32 28.16 -12.68 -6.73
N LEU A 33 27.60 -12.02 -5.73
CA LEU A 33 28.00 -10.66 -5.33
C LEU A 33 29.45 -10.57 -4.81
N GLN A 34 29.98 -11.67 -4.29
CA GLN A 34 31.38 -11.74 -3.86
C GLN A 34 32.38 -11.83 -5.03
N ASP A 35 31.92 -12.14 -6.25
CA ASP A 35 32.75 -12.21 -7.44
C ASP A 35 33.04 -10.79 -7.99
N PRO A 36 34.31 -10.34 -7.98
CA PRO A 36 34.67 -9.02 -8.51
C PRO A 36 34.34 -8.84 -9.99
N ALA A 37 34.40 -9.92 -10.80
CA ALA A 37 34.07 -9.85 -12.22
C ALA A 37 32.58 -9.60 -12.43
N PHE A 38 31.72 -10.14 -11.56
CA PHE A 38 30.29 -9.89 -11.60
C PHE A 38 29.97 -8.42 -11.31
N ARG A 39 30.67 -7.81 -10.35
CA ARG A 39 30.53 -6.37 -10.03
C ARG A 39 31.07 -5.43 -11.11
N GLN A 40 31.92 -5.93 -12.01
CA GLN A 40 32.46 -5.14 -13.12
C GLN A 40 31.53 -5.07 -14.34
N ILE A 41 30.37 -5.75 -14.30
CA ILE A 41 29.36 -5.61 -15.35
C ILE A 41 28.92 -4.15 -15.43
N GLU A 42 28.86 -3.61 -16.64
CA GLU A 42 28.40 -2.23 -16.86
C GLU A 42 26.97 -2.02 -16.34
N GLY A 43 26.74 -0.92 -15.64
CA GLY A 43 25.45 -0.62 -15.01
C GLY A 43 25.19 -1.34 -13.69
N PHE A 44 26.20 -1.99 -13.09
CA PHE A 44 26.07 -2.54 -11.74
C PHE A 44 25.77 -1.43 -10.71
N PRO A 45 24.84 -1.63 -9.76
CA PRO A 45 24.53 -0.64 -8.73
C PRO A 45 25.72 -0.30 -7.83
N LEU A 46 25.83 0.97 -7.44
CA LEU A 46 26.75 1.45 -6.42
C LEU A 46 26.13 1.24 -5.02
N GLY A 47 26.17 0.02 -4.50
CA GLY A 47 25.61 -0.30 -3.18
C GLY A 47 26.25 -1.51 -2.52
N GLU A 48 26.09 -1.61 -1.20
CA GLU A 48 26.55 -2.75 -0.41
C GLU A 48 25.76 -4.02 -0.75
N ASP A 49 26.38 -5.19 -0.58
CA ASP A 49 25.76 -6.48 -0.89
C ASP A 49 24.46 -6.70 -0.12
N GLU A 50 24.46 -6.34 1.15
CA GLU A 50 23.28 -6.44 2.02
C GLU A 50 22.13 -5.59 1.49
N ALA A 51 22.41 -4.41 0.92
CA ALA A 51 21.39 -3.54 0.33
C ALA A 51 20.84 -4.12 -0.98
N ILE A 52 21.72 -4.65 -1.85
CA ILE A 52 21.32 -5.32 -3.09
C ILE A 52 20.46 -6.55 -2.77
N LEU A 53 20.89 -7.37 -1.81
CA LEU A 53 20.12 -8.52 -1.36
C LEU A 53 18.78 -8.08 -0.79
N ALA A 54 18.74 -7.09 0.10
CA ALA A 54 17.51 -6.60 0.72
C ALA A 54 16.46 -6.14 -0.30
N LEU A 55 16.90 -5.55 -1.42
CA LEU A 55 16.02 -5.11 -2.50
C LEU A 55 15.71 -6.21 -3.53
N SER A 56 16.39 -7.35 -3.53
CA SER A 56 16.20 -8.43 -4.52
C SER A 56 15.22 -9.50 -4.03
N ASP A 57 14.41 -10.03 -4.95
CA ASP A 57 13.57 -11.24 -4.78
C ASP A 57 13.92 -12.26 -5.88
N PRO A 58 15.09 -12.91 -5.79
CA PRO A 58 15.54 -13.85 -6.82
C PRO A 58 14.67 -15.13 -6.81
N PRO A 59 14.55 -15.82 -7.96
CA PRO A 59 15.35 -15.63 -9.17
C PRO A 59 14.83 -14.54 -10.13
N TYR A 60 13.58 -14.10 -9.98
CA TYR A 60 12.91 -13.30 -11.02
C TYR A 60 13.22 -11.80 -10.93
N TYR A 61 13.60 -11.30 -9.75
CA TYR A 61 13.99 -9.91 -9.57
C TYR A 61 15.29 -9.77 -8.77
N THR A 62 16.24 -9.03 -9.32
CA THR A 62 17.47 -8.64 -8.64
C THR A 62 17.70 -7.15 -8.82
N ALA A 63 18.13 -6.47 -7.75
CA ALA A 63 18.50 -5.05 -7.78
C ALA A 63 19.88 -4.80 -8.45
N CYS A 64 20.37 -5.78 -9.21
CA CYS A 64 21.62 -5.80 -9.99
C CYS A 64 21.37 -6.62 -11.28
N PRO A 65 22.32 -6.67 -12.24
CA PRO A 65 22.23 -7.60 -13.38
C PRO A 65 21.87 -9.01 -12.92
N ASN A 66 20.81 -9.60 -13.47
CA ASN A 66 20.25 -10.85 -12.94
C ASN A 66 21.09 -12.06 -13.39
N PRO A 67 21.84 -12.73 -12.49
CA PRO A 67 22.73 -13.83 -12.85
C PRO A 67 21.97 -15.12 -13.21
N PHE A 68 20.67 -15.17 -12.93
CA PHE A 68 19.80 -16.33 -13.18
C PHE A 68 19.04 -16.21 -14.51
N LEU A 69 19.18 -15.09 -15.23
CA LEU A 69 18.48 -14.90 -16.50
C LEU A 69 18.72 -16.03 -17.53
N PRO A 70 19.94 -16.58 -17.69
CA PRO A 70 20.17 -17.68 -18.64
C PRO A 70 19.39 -18.96 -18.33
N GLU A 71 19.31 -19.36 -17.05
CA GLU A 71 18.54 -20.54 -16.64
C GLU A 71 17.02 -20.30 -16.78
N ILE A 72 16.55 -19.09 -16.45
CA ILE A 72 15.14 -18.70 -16.62
C ILE A 72 14.74 -18.74 -18.09
N ILE A 73 15.56 -18.15 -18.98
CA ILE A 73 15.30 -18.15 -20.43
C ILE A 73 15.27 -19.59 -20.97
N THR A 74 16.20 -20.44 -20.54
CA THR A 74 16.24 -21.85 -20.94
C THR A 74 14.94 -22.57 -20.54
N GLN A 75 14.50 -22.39 -19.30
CA GLN A 75 13.23 -22.93 -18.82
C GLN A 75 12.04 -22.40 -19.64
N TRP A 76 11.96 -21.08 -19.86
CA TRP A 76 10.86 -20.48 -20.63
C TRP A 76 10.82 -20.95 -22.09
N GLN A 77 11.97 -21.21 -22.70
CA GLN A 77 12.02 -21.79 -24.04
C GLN A 77 11.45 -23.21 -24.08
N GLN A 78 11.70 -24.03 -23.05
CA GLN A 78 11.11 -25.37 -22.92
C GLN A 78 9.60 -25.29 -22.70
N GLU A 79 9.13 -24.43 -21.79
CA GLU A 79 7.71 -24.18 -21.53
C GLU A 79 7.00 -23.73 -22.82
N ARG A 80 7.61 -22.81 -23.57
CA ARG A 80 7.11 -22.32 -24.86
C ARG A 80 7.01 -23.43 -25.88
N ALA A 81 8.02 -24.30 -26.00
CA ALA A 81 7.99 -25.41 -26.95
C ALA A 81 6.82 -26.36 -26.66
N ALA A 82 6.63 -26.73 -25.39
CA ALA A 82 5.52 -27.56 -24.95
C ALA A 82 4.16 -26.89 -25.22
N LEU A 83 4.02 -25.60 -24.92
CA LEU A 83 2.80 -24.83 -25.17
C LEU A 83 2.50 -24.77 -26.68
N ARG A 84 3.50 -24.47 -27.51
CA ARG A 84 3.32 -24.40 -28.97
C ARG A 84 2.89 -25.74 -29.56
N GLN A 85 3.45 -26.85 -29.07
CA GLN A 85 3.02 -28.19 -29.45
C GLN A 85 1.54 -28.43 -29.11
N GLN A 86 1.10 -28.06 -27.90
CA GLN A 86 -0.32 -28.18 -27.50
C GLN A 86 -1.25 -27.32 -28.36
N LEU A 87 -0.77 -26.15 -28.78
CA LEU A 87 -1.52 -25.21 -29.61
C LEU A 87 -1.44 -25.54 -31.12
N GLY A 88 -0.65 -26.53 -31.53
CA GLY A 88 -0.43 -26.83 -32.96
C GLY A 88 0.28 -25.69 -33.71
N LEU A 89 1.06 -24.88 -32.99
CA LEU A 89 1.92 -23.84 -33.56
C LEU A 89 3.26 -24.45 -33.99
N ASP A 90 3.96 -23.79 -34.92
CA ASP A 90 5.34 -24.18 -35.24
C ASP A 90 6.21 -24.07 -33.99
N VAL A 91 6.76 -25.20 -33.57
CA VAL A 91 7.60 -25.28 -32.37
C VAL A 91 8.92 -24.54 -32.60
N GLY A 92 9.36 -24.40 -33.87
CA GLY A 92 10.70 -23.94 -34.21
C GLY A 92 11.77 -24.87 -33.62
N GLN A 93 12.97 -24.89 -34.18
CA GLN A 93 14.08 -25.53 -33.46
C GLN A 93 14.41 -24.68 -32.23
N ALA A 94 14.54 -25.32 -31.07
CA ALA A 94 15.10 -24.70 -29.88
C ALA A 94 16.46 -24.10 -30.27
N VAL A 95 16.57 -22.77 -30.17
CA VAL A 95 17.75 -22.01 -30.62
C VAL A 95 18.95 -22.43 -29.79
N SER A 96 19.66 -23.44 -30.28
CA SER A 96 21.04 -23.74 -29.93
C SER A 96 21.86 -22.96 -30.97
N LEU A 97 22.48 -21.85 -30.60
CA LEU A 97 23.45 -21.18 -31.48
C LEU A 97 24.77 -21.98 -31.51
N PRO A 98 25.55 -22.07 -32.62
CA PRO A 98 25.38 -21.46 -33.95
C PRO A 98 25.53 -22.52 -35.12
N PRO A 99 25.75 -22.12 -36.39
CA PRO A 99 24.76 -22.20 -37.45
C PRO A 99 25.04 -23.32 -38.48
N ALA A 100 24.04 -24.15 -38.78
CA ALA A 100 24.03 -24.88 -40.04
C ALA A 100 22.60 -25.10 -40.49
N GLN A 101 22.20 -24.28 -41.47
CA GLN A 101 21.30 -24.62 -42.57
C GLN A 101 20.20 -25.64 -42.24
N THR A 102 19.07 -25.14 -41.74
CA THR A 102 17.80 -25.85 -41.93
C THR A 102 16.74 -24.85 -42.39
N ASN A 103 16.01 -25.24 -43.44
CA ASN A 103 14.86 -24.54 -44.01
C ASN A 103 13.76 -24.39 -42.95
N SER A 104 13.93 -23.45 -42.03
CA SER A 104 12.86 -22.95 -41.16
C SER A 104 12.07 -21.91 -41.94
N GLN A 105 10.74 -21.96 -41.89
CA GLN A 105 9.94 -20.81 -42.30
C GLN A 105 10.40 -19.63 -41.43
N SER A 106 11.05 -18.65 -42.04
CA SER A 106 11.50 -17.45 -41.34
C SER A 106 10.28 -16.76 -40.73
N TYR A 107 10.36 -16.40 -39.45
CA TYR A 107 9.33 -15.58 -38.79
C TYR A 107 9.00 -14.36 -39.66
N HIS A 108 7.71 -14.16 -39.96
CA HIS A 108 7.21 -13.05 -40.77
C HIS A 108 5.89 -12.53 -40.23
N ARG A 109 5.81 -11.21 -40.02
CA ARG A 109 4.60 -10.45 -39.67
C ARG A 109 4.64 -9.14 -40.44
N GLU A 110 3.51 -8.75 -41.02
CA GLU A 110 3.39 -7.44 -41.65
C GLU A 110 3.52 -6.33 -40.60
N PRO A 111 3.95 -5.11 -40.97
CA PRO A 111 3.95 -3.98 -40.06
C PRO A 111 2.56 -3.72 -39.46
N PHE A 112 2.51 -3.44 -38.16
CA PHE A 112 1.28 -3.02 -37.48
C PHE A 112 0.86 -1.64 -37.98
N ALA A 113 -0.28 -1.56 -38.66
CA ALA A 113 -0.71 -0.38 -39.42
C ALA A 113 -1.95 0.35 -38.84
N ALA A 114 -2.36 0.01 -37.61
CA ALA A 114 -3.50 0.65 -36.96
C ALA A 114 -3.05 1.74 -35.98
N ASP A 115 -3.81 2.84 -35.90
CA ASP A 115 -3.60 3.88 -34.89
C ASP A 115 -3.94 3.34 -33.49
N VAL A 116 -3.01 3.50 -32.55
CA VAL A 116 -3.19 3.09 -31.16
C VAL A 116 -3.42 4.32 -30.29
N SER A 117 -4.66 4.48 -29.81
CA SER A 117 -5.03 5.53 -28.86
C SER A 117 -5.70 4.89 -27.65
N GLU A 118 -5.09 5.06 -26.48
CA GLU A 118 -5.58 4.49 -25.22
C GLU A 118 -5.58 5.56 -24.12
N GLY A 119 -6.65 5.58 -23.34
CA GLY A 119 -6.80 6.50 -22.21
C GLY A 119 -5.89 6.15 -21.02
N LYS A 120 -5.66 7.13 -20.15
CA LYS A 120 -4.86 6.99 -18.90
C LYS A 120 -5.71 6.74 -17.65
N ASN A 121 -6.97 6.33 -17.83
CA ASN A 121 -7.94 6.21 -16.73
C ASN A 121 -7.99 4.83 -16.10
N ASP A 122 -7.24 3.86 -16.64
CA ASP A 122 -7.21 2.50 -16.14
C ASP A 122 -6.63 2.44 -14.71
N PRO A 123 -7.23 1.67 -13.76
CA PRO A 123 -6.73 1.54 -12.40
C PRO A 123 -5.27 1.07 -12.31
N ILE A 124 -4.84 0.14 -13.18
CA ILE A 124 -3.45 -0.34 -13.22
C ILE A 124 -2.54 0.78 -13.71
N TYR A 125 -2.99 1.61 -14.65
CA TYR A 125 -2.22 2.77 -15.06
C TYR A 125 -2.07 3.79 -13.92
N ASN A 126 -3.13 4.01 -13.13
CA ASN A 126 -3.17 5.04 -12.08
C ASN A 126 -2.57 4.62 -10.73
N ALA A 127 -2.23 3.35 -10.52
CA ALA A 127 -1.71 2.87 -9.24
C ALA A 127 -0.39 3.55 -8.82
N HIS A 128 0.46 3.97 -9.78
CA HIS A 128 1.67 4.76 -9.53
C HIS A 128 1.92 5.74 -10.68
N SER A 129 2.17 7.00 -10.31
CA SER A 129 2.63 8.04 -11.23
C SER A 129 4.09 7.79 -11.62
N TYR A 130 4.37 7.86 -12.92
CA TYR A 130 5.72 7.83 -13.45
C TYR A 130 5.75 8.62 -14.76
N HIS A 131 6.78 9.42 -14.96
CA HIS A 131 6.95 10.17 -16.20
C HIS A 131 7.11 9.19 -17.36
N THR A 132 6.52 9.48 -18.52
CA THR A 132 6.58 8.63 -19.74
C THR A 132 5.87 7.27 -19.67
N LYS A 133 5.11 6.97 -18.60
CA LYS A 133 4.32 5.73 -18.51
C LYS A 133 3.34 5.60 -19.70
N VAL A 134 3.36 4.43 -20.35
CA VAL A 134 2.47 4.08 -21.46
C VAL A 134 1.38 3.10 -20.98
N PRO A 135 0.10 3.26 -21.37
CA PRO A 135 -0.95 2.30 -21.05
C PRO A 135 -0.62 0.89 -21.57
N HIS A 136 -0.79 -0.13 -20.71
CA HIS A 136 -0.52 -1.53 -21.09
C HIS A 136 -1.39 -1.99 -22.27
N LYS A 137 -2.64 -1.50 -22.35
CA LYS A 137 -3.58 -1.78 -23.45
C LYS A 137 -3.00 -1.41 -24.82
N ALA A 138 -2.24 -0.32 -24.90
CA ALA A 138 -1.58 0.08 -26.14
C ALA A 138 -0.49 -0.93 -26.53
N ILE A 139 0.30 -1.37 -25.54
CA ILE A 139 1.39 -2.34 -25.73
C ILE A 139 0.85 -3.72 -26.10
N MET A 140 -0.29 -4.14 -25.52
CA MET A 140 -0.94 -5.43 -25.82
C MET A 140 -1.20 -5.60 -27.31
N ARG A 141 -1.65 -4.56 -28.03
CA ARG A 141 -1.92 -4.63 -29.47
C ARG A 141 -0.67 -5.03 -30.26
N TYR A 142 0.48 -4.45 -29.93
CA TYR A 142 1.75 -4.80 -30.54
C TYR A 142 2.21 -6.22 -30.18
N ILE A 143 2.08 -6.61 -28.91
CA ILE A 143 2.44 -7.97 -28.47
C ILE A 143 1.58 -9.02 -29.17
N LEU A 144 0.26 -8.83 -29.22
CA LEU A 144 -0.66 -9.75 -29.88
C LEU A 144 -0.32 -9.91 -31.37
N HIS A 145 0.05 -8.83 -32.05
CA HIS A 145 0.37 -8.85 -33.48
C HIS A 145 1.72 -9.51 -33.79
N TYR A 146 2.77 -9.17 -33.05
CA TYR A 146 4.15 -9.60 -33.35
C TYR A 146 4.59 -10.88 -32.64
N THR A 147 3.78 -11.44 -31.75
CA THR A 147 4.20 -12.63 -30.97
C THR A 147 3.11 -13.67 -30.90
N ASP A 148 3.49 -14.91 -30.63
CA ASP A 148 2.59 -15.99 -30.28
C ASP A 148 2.61 -16.25 -28.76
N PRO A 149 1.62 -16.96 -28.20
CA PRO A 149 1.65 -17.41 -26.81
C PRO A 149 2.97 -18.09 -26.42
N GLY A 150 3.48 -17.75 -25.24
CA GLY A 150 4.73 -18.28 -24.71
C GLY A 150 6.00 -17.63 -25.26
N ASP A 151 5.92 -16.74 -26.26
CA ASP A 151 7.09 -15.97 -26.70
C ASP A 151 7.64 -15.09 -25.57
N ILE A 152 8.94 -14.79 -25.67
CA ILE A 152 9.67 -13.94 -24.72
C ILE A 152 9.76 -12.54 -25.32
N VAL A 153 9.21 -11.56 -24.61
CA VAL A 153 9.27 -10.13 -24.93
C VAL A 153 10.37 -9.50 -24.10
N PHE A 154 11.32 -8.83 -24.74
CA PHE A 154 12.35 -8.07 -24.05
C PHE A 154 12.04 -6.57 -24.12
N ASP A 155 12.05 -5.94 -22.95
CA ASP A 155 11.92 -4.49 -22.80
C ASP A 155 13.12 -3.96 -22.01
N GLY A 156 14.09 -3.39 -22.73
CA GLY A 156 15.34 -2.84 -22.18
C GLY A 156 15.21 -1.48 -21.51
N PHE A 157 14.03 -0.84 -21.59
CA PHE A 157 13.75 0.48 -21.01
C PHE A 157 12.36 0.47 -20.39
N CYS A 158 12.12 -0.50 -19.51
CA CYS A 158 10.76 -0.88 -19.14
C CYS A 158 10.03 0.19 -18.33
N GLY A 159 10.74 1.13 -17.71
CA GLY A 159 10.14 2.12 -16.82
C GLY A 159 9.32 1.42 -15.73
N THR A 160 8.02 1.68 -15.68
CA THR A 160 7.11 1.03 -14.72
C THR A 160 6.77 -0.43 -15.03
N GLY A 161 7.30 -1.02 -16.11
CA GLY A 161 7.09 -2.42 -16.44
C GLY A 161 5.74 -2.75 -17.08
N MET A 162 5.10 -1.80 -17.77
CA MET A 162 3.78 -2.02 -18.39
C MET A 162 3.81 -3.05 -19.52
N THR A 163 4.98 -3.29 -20.12
CA THR A 163 5.18 -4.37 -21.10
C THR A 163 4.97 -5.75 -20.48
N GLY A 164 5.39 -5.96 -19.23
CA GLY A 164 5.14 -7.22 -18.53
C GLY A 164 3.66 -7.43 -18.23
N VAL A 165 2.98 -6.38 -17.77
CA VAL A 165 1.52 -6.39 -17.54
C VAL A 165 0.81 -6.72 -18.85
N ALA A 166 1.18 -6.05 -19.95
CA ALA A 166 0.62 -6.30 -21.27
C ALA A 166 0.87 -7.75 -21.72
N ALA A 167 2.09 -8.26 -21.56
CA ALA A 167 2.45 -9.63 -21.92
C ALA A 167 1.63 -10.68 -21.17
N GLN A 168 1.37 -10.46 -19.87
CA GLN A 168 0.52 -11.33 -19.05
C GLN A 168 -0.95 -11.24 -19.48
N LEU A 169 -1.48 -10.03 -19.65
CA LEU A 169 -2.89 -9.79 -20.00
C LEU A 169 -3.26 -10.24 -21.42
N CYS A 170 -2.29 -10.52 -22.30
CA CYS A 170 -2.57 -11.21 -23.57
C CYS A 170 -3.13 -12.64 -23.37
N GLY A 171 -3.02 -13.20 -22.17
CA GLY A 171 -3.67 -14.45 -21.77
C GLY A 171 -5.06 -14.28 -21.15
N ASP A 172 -5.50 -13.05 -20.88
CA ASP A 172 -6.80 -12.76 -20.27
C ASP A 172 -7.82 -12.41 -21.36
N ARG A 173 -8.84 -13.26 -21.52
CA ARG A 173 -9.89 -13.10 -22.55
C ARG A 173 -10.57 -11.73 -22.44
N LYS A 174 -10.95 -11.34 -21.23
CA LYS A 174 -11.71 -10.10 -21.00
C LYS A 174 -10.86 -8.89 -21.35
N ALA A 175 -9.59 -8.88 -20.94
CA ALA A 175 -8.67 -7.79 -21.27
C ALA A 175 -8.46 -7.65 -22.78
N VAL A 176 -8.35 -8.77 -23.51
CA VAL A 176 -8.24 -8.77 -24.98
C VAL A 176 -9.54 -8.28 -25.64
N GLU A 177 -10.70 -8.73 -25.17
CA GLU A 177 -12.00 -8.27 -25.68
C GLU A 177 -12.25 -6.78 -25.42
N GLU A 178 -11.77 -6.24 -24.29
CA GLU A 178 -11.83 -4.80 -23.97
C GLU A 178 -10.99 -3.93 -24.93
N LEU A 179 -10.04 -4.50 -25.69
CA LEU A 179 -9.32 -3.79 -26.75
C LEU A 179 -10.14 -3.66 -28.04
N GLY A 180 -11.31 -4.29 -28.12
CA GLY A 180 -12.15 -4.37 -29.32
C GLY A 180 -11.90 -5.61 -30.18
N TYR A 181 -11.11 -6.58 -29.70
CA TYR A 181 -10.90 -7.85 -30.39
C TYR A 181 -12.01 -8.85 -30.08
N PHE A 182 -12.27 -9.76 -31.03
CA PHE A 182 -13.10 -10.94 -30.77
C PHE A 182 -12.22 -12.14 -30.46
N VAL A 183 -12.57 -12.91 -29.44
CA VAL A 183 -11.88 -14.16 -29.09
C VAL A 183 -12.86 -15.32 -29.20
N ASP A 184 -12.57 -16.33 -30.01
CA ASP A 184 -13.44 -17.51 -30.13
C ASP A 184 -13.21 -18.54 -29.01
N ASP A 185 -13.98 -19.62 -29.00
CA ASP A 185 -13.87 -20.68 -27.98
C ASP A 185 -12.56 -21.48 -28.07
N GLN A 186 -11.88 -21.45 -29.22
CA GLN A 186 -10.57 -22.09 -29.44
C GLN A 186 -9.40 -21.17 -29.07
N GLY A 187 -9.70 -19.93 -28.68
CA GLY A 187 -8.75 -18.91 -28.27
C GLY A 187 -8.14 -18.12 -29.43
N TYR A 188 -8.65 -18.23 -30.66
CA TYR A 188 -8.21 -17.39 -31.76
C TYR A 188 -8.72 -15.96 -31.60
N ILE A 189 -7.86 -15.00 -31.91
CA ILE A 189 -8.13 -13.57 -31.76
C ILE A 189 -8.31 -12.96 -33.15
N TYR A 190 -9.40 -12.22 -33.32
CA TYR A 190 -9.78 -11.57 -34.56
C TYR A 190 -9.96 -10.07 -34.34
N ASP A 191 -9.55 -9.27 -35.33
CA ASP A 191 -9.88 -7.86 -35.40
C ASP A 191 -11.35 -7.70 -35.83
N GLN A 192 -12.21 -7.15 -34.98
CA GLN A 192 -13.62 -6.94 -35.35
C GLN A 192 -13.71 -5.75 -36.32
N PRO A 193 -14.35 -5.87 -37.49
CA PRO A 193 -14.73 -4.68 -38.24
C PRO A 193 -15.82 -3.94 -37.47
N VAL A 194 -15.51 -2.71 -37.08
CA VAL A 194 -16.46 -1.78 -36.45
C VAL A 194 -17.75 -1.71 -37.28
N GLY A 195 -18.88 -2.15 -36.72
CA GLY A 195 -20.22 -1.90 -37.26
C GLY A 195 -20.94 -3.05 -37.98
N GLN A 196 -20.38 -4.26 -38.07
CA GLN A 196 -21.15 -5.43 -38.54
C GLN A 196 -21.47 -6.38 -37.39
N ALA A 197 -22.76 -6.50 -37.06
CA ALA A 197 -23.24 -7.61 -36.24
C ALA A 197 -22.89 -8.91 -36.95
N VAL A 198 -21.94 -9.67 -36.39
CA VAL A 198 -21.66 -11.03 -36.84
C VAL A 198 -22.88 -11.87 -36.46
N SER A 199 -23.83 -11.97 -37.38
CA SER A 199 -24.95 -12.89 -37.20
C SER A 199 -24.39 -14.31 -37.19
N LEU A 200 -24.56 -15.01 -36.07
CA LEU A 200 -24.28 -16.45 -35.94
C LEU A 200 -25.09 -17.31 -36.93
N THR A 201 -26.00 -16.72 -37.70
CA THR A 201 -26.79 -17.40 -38.75
C THR A 201 -26.06 -17.54 -40.08
N GLY A 202 -24.84 -17.00 -40.21
CA GLY A 202 -24.01 -17.07 -41.42
C GLY A 202 -22.93 -18.14 -41.40
N ILE A 203 -23.01 -19.15 -40.52
CA ILE A 203 -22.14 -20.33 -40.60
C ILE A 203 -22.58 -21.14 -41.82
N GLY A 204 -22.05 -20.79 -42.99
CA GLY A 204 -22.09 -21.67 -44.15
C GLY A 204 -21.51 -23.03 -43.78
N GLN A 205 -21.94 -24.09 -44.48
CA GLN A 205 -21.62 -25.51 -44.23
C GLN A 205 -20.12 -25.89 -44.20
N THR A 206 -19.21 -24.90 -44.20
CA THR A 206 -17.75 -25.03 -44.11
C THR A 206 -17.12 -24.36 -42.88
N GLY A 207 -17.90 -23.88 -41.90
CA GLY A 207 -17.42 -23.62 -40.52
C GLY A 207 -16.33 -22.56 -40.29
N SER A 208 -15.87 -21.80 -41.30
CA SER A 208 -14.79 -20.81 -41.16
C SER A 208 -15.31 -19.37 -41.13
N LEU A 209 -14.90 -18.58 -40.14
CA LEU A 209 -15.11 -17.13 -40.10
C LEU A 209 -14.46 -16.45 -41.34
N PRO A 210 -15.04 -15.36 -41.89
CA PRO A 210 -14.49 -14.67 -43.06
C PRO A 210 -13.20 -13.88 -42.76
N TYR A 211 -12.68 -13.93 -41.52
CA TYR A 211 -11.51 -13.19 -41.07
C TYR A 211 -10.38 -14.13 -40.71
N LYS A 212 -9.16 -13.76 -41.09
CA LYS A 212 -7.95 -14.46 -40.65
C LYS A 212 -7.63 -14.06 -39.21
N PRO A 213 -7.33 -15.01 -38.31
CA PRO A 213 -6.93 -14.67 -36.94
C PRO A 213 -5.63 -13.87 -36.95
N ILE A 214 -5.58 -12.82 -36.13
CA ILE A 214 -4.40 -11.97 -35.95
C ILE A 214 -3.44 -12.53 -34.90
N SER A 215 -3.97 -13.29 -33.94
CA SER A 215 -3.21 -13.84 -32.82
C SER A 215 -3.97 -14.99 -32.16
N ARG A 216 -3.40 -15.51 -31.07
CA ARG A 216 -4.02 -16.47 -30.18
C ARG A 216 -3.90 -16.01 -28.73
N LEU A 217 -4.94 -16.31 -27.94
CA LEU A 217 -5.00 -16.05 -26.52
C LEU A 217 -3.91 -16.84 -25.80
N GLY A 218 -3.16 -16.15 -24.95
CA GLY A 218 -2.13 -16.76 -24.12
C GLY A 218 -1.10 -15.75 -23.64
N ALA A 219 -0.59 -15.96 -22.42
CA ALA A 219 0.42 -15.08 -21.85
C ALA A 219 1.74 -15.19 -22.62
N ARG A 220 2.48 -14.08 -22.66
CA ARG A 220 3.89 -14.02 -23.08
C ARG A 220 4.75 -13.86 -21.83
N LYS A 221 6.01 -14.29 -21.90
CA LYS A 221 6.98 -14.03 -20.84
C LYS A 221 7.65 -12.68 -21.13
N ALA A 222 7.97 -11.91 -20.10
CA ALA A 222 8.62 -10.62 -20.26
C ALA A 222 9.94 -10.57 -19.48
N VAL A 223 11.00 -10.11 -20.13
CA VAL A 223 12.24 -9.68 -19.49
C VAL A 223 12.21 -8.16 -19.46
N LEU A 224 12.09 -7.60 -18.27
CA LEU A 224 12.03 -6.17 -18.04
C LEU A 224 13.36 -5.69 -17.46
N ASN A 225 13.95 -4.69 -18.08
CA ASN A 225 15.20 -4.10 -17.64
C ASN A 225 15.11 -2.57 -17.65
N ASP A 226 15.74 -1.95 -16.67
CA ASP A 226 15.91 -0.51 -16.59
C ASP A 226 17.16 -0.21 -15.75
N LEU A 227 17.80 0.93 -16.00
CA LEU A 227 18.94 1.41 -15.21
C LEU A 227 18.49 2.05 -13.89
N SER A 228 17.25 2.55 -13.82
CA SER A 228 16.70 3.21 -12.63
C SER A 228 16.23 2.19 -11.59
N PRO A 229 16.82 2.15 -10.37
CA PRO A 229 16.35 1.25 -9.32
C PRO A 229 14.90 1.50 -8.91
N ALA A 230 14.42 2.74 -9.03
CA ALA A 230 13.03 3.07 -8.78
C ALA A 230 12.10 2.49 -9.86
N ALA A 231 12.52 2.53 -11.13
CA ALA A 231 11.76 1.96 -12.23
C ALA A 231 11.64 0.44 -12.09
N THR A 232 12.76 -0.25 -11.87
CA THR A 232 12.78 -1.71 -11.71
C THR A 232 11.98 -2.16 -10.48
N PHE A 233 12.04 -1.42 -9.38
CA PHE A 233 11.22 -1.69 -8.20
C PHE A 233 9.71 -1.51 -8.49
N ILE A 234 9.32 -0.45 -9.18
CA ILE A 234 7.92 -0.25 -9.59
C ILE A 234 7.47 -1.37 -10.53
N ALA A 235 8.29 -1.72 -11.53
CA ALA A 235 8.03 -2.80 -12.47
C ALA A 235 7.86 -4.15 -11.77
N TYR A 236 8.73 -4.48 -10.81
CA TYR A 236 8.61 -5.67 -9.99
C TYR A 236 7.25 -5.71 -9.27
N ASN A 237 6.85 -4.63 -8.61
CA ASN A 237 5.58 -4.59 -7.87
C ASN A 237 4.35 -4.70 -8.79
N TYR A 238 4.38 -4.11 -10.00
CA TYR A 238 3.29 -4.27 -10.98
C TYR A 238 3.14 -5.69 -11.52
N ASN A 239 4.26 -6.40 -11.65
CA ASN A 239 4.32 -7.69 -12.33
C ASN A 239 4.37 -8.89 -11.37
N THR A 240 4.45 -8.63 -10.07
CA THR A 240 4.45 -9.68 -9.04
C THR A 240 3.01 -10.09 -8.71
N PRO A 241 2.65 -11.36 -8.90
CA PRO A 241 1.32 -11.83 -8.56
C PRO A 241 1.11 -11.80 -7.03
N VAL A 242 -0.09 -11.45 -6.60
CA VAL A 242 -0.48 -11.43 -5.19
C VAL A 242 -1.61 -12.43 -4.98
N ASP A 243 -1.47 -13.34 -4.01
CA ASP A 243 -2.57 -14.19 -3.55
C ASP A 243 -3.50 -13.35 -2.67
N VAL A 244 -4.51 -12.75 -3.32
CA VAL A 244 -5.50 -11.87 -2.68
C VAL A 244 -6.24 -12.59 -1.55
N HIS A 245 -6.56 -13.88 -1.71
CA HIS A 245 -7.30 -14.62 -0.70
C HIS A 245 -6.43 -14.96 0.52
N ALA A 246 -5.17 -15.34 0.31
CA ALA A 246 -4.24 -15.56 1.41
C ALA A 246 -3.95 -14.26 2.16
N PHE A 247 -3.74 -13.15 1.43
CA PHE A 247 -3.61 -11.82 2.01
C PHE A 247 -4.84 -11.46 2.87
N GLU A 248 -6.05 -11.57 2.34
CA GLU A 248 -7.28 -11.22 3.06
C GLU A 248 -7.45 -12.07 4.33
N ARG A 249 -7.23 -13.38 4.24
CA ARG A 249 -7.32 -14.28 5.40
C ARG A 249 -6.35 -13.86 6.51
N GLN A 250 -5.09 -13.55 6.16
CA GLN A 250 -4.10 -13.13 7.15
C GLN A 250 -4.40 -11.74 7.72
N ALA A 251 -4.76 -10.76 6.88
CA ALA A 251 -5.13 -9.43 7.35
C ALA A 251 -6.30 -9.48 8.35
N ARG A 252 -7.35 -10.27 8.05
CA ARG A 252 -8.49 -10.47 8.96
C ARG A 252 -8.11 -11.20 10.23
N ARG A 253 -7.18 -12.16 10.17
CA ARG A 253 -6.64 -12.84 11.36
C ARG A 253 -5.95 -11.84 12.27
N ILE A 254 -5.01 -11.06 11.74
CA ILE A 254 -4.27 -10.03 12.49
C ILE A 254 -5.22 -9.05 13.15
N LEU A 255 -6.22 -8.54 12.42
CA LEU A 255 -7.21 -7.62 12.97
C LEU A 255 -8.02 -8.23 14.11
N ARG A 256 -8.40 -9.52 14.02
CA ARG A 256 -9.12 -10.21 15.10
C ARG A 256 -8.24 -10.37 16.34
N GLU A 257 -7.00 -10.82 16.18
CA GLU A 257 -6.07 -11.00 17.32
C GLU A 257 -5.84 -9.67 18.05
N VAL A 258 -5.66 -8.58 17.30
CA VAL A 258 -5.49 -7.24 17.86
C VAL A 258 -6.77 -6.74 18.53
N GLU A 259 -7.94 -6.96 17.94
CA GLU A 259 -9.22 -6.61 18.56
C GLU A 259 -9.44 -7.40 19.87
N ASP A 260 -9.13 -8.69 19.89
CA ASP A 260 -9.31 -9.54 21.07
C ASP A 260 -8.39 -9.09 22.23
N GLU A 261 -7.16 -8.65 21.94
CA GLU A 261 -6.21 -8.19 22.95
C GLU A 261 -6.40 -6.73 23.37
N LEU A 262 -6.68 -5.85 22.40
CA LEU A 262 -6.59 -4.40 22.54
C LEU A 262 -7.92 -3.66 22.38
N GLY A 263 -9.00 -4.37 22.03
CA GLY A 263 -10.32 -3.80 21.80
C GLY A 263 -10.88 -3.01 23.00
N TRP A 264 -10.50 -3.40 24.22
CA TRP A 264 -10.88 -2.69 25.45
C TRP A 264 -10.47 -1.20 25.47
N MET A 265 -9.44 -0.80 24.70
CA MET A 265 -9.01 0.61 24.60
C MET A 265 -9.94 1.48 23.73
N TYR A 266 -10.86 0.84 23.01
CA TYR A 266 -11.73 1.46 22.01
C TYR A 266 -13.21 1.27 22.36
N GLU A 267 -13.51 1.15 23.65
CA GLU A 267 -14.87 1.04 24.15
C GLU A 267 -15.28 2.25 24.98
N THR A 268 -16.55 2.64 24.88
CA THR A 268 -17.16 3.69 25.70
C THR A 268 -18.53 3.25 26.20
N TRP A 269 -19.01 3.83 27.29
CA TRP A 269 -20.38 3.60 27.77
C TRP A 269 -21.40 4.42 26.99
N HIS A 270 -22.48 3.76 26.56
CA HIS A 270 -23.65 4.38 25.95
C HIS A 270 -24.89 4.24 26.84
N PRO A 271 -25.70 5.30 27.03
CA PRO A 271 -25.46 6.67 26.57
C PRO A 271 -24.40 7.42 27.39
N HIS A 272 -24.22 7.04 28.66
CA HIS A 272 -23.27 7.63 29.60
C HIS A 272 -22.85 6.59 30.64
N CYS A 273 -21.73 6.81 31.34
CA CYS A 273 -21.25 5.91 32.40
C CYS A 273 -22.24 5.72 33.56
N ASP A 274 -23.05 6.72 33.86
CA ASP A 274 -23.99 6.71 35.00
C ASP A 274 -25.36 6.10 34.68
N ASP A 275 -25.61 5.76 33.41
CA ASP A 275 -26.90 5.19 33.02
C ASP A 275 -27.05 3.76 33.56
N PRO A 276 -28.16 3.43 34.26
CA PRO A 276 -28.36 2.10 34.82
C PRO A 276 -28.50 0.99 33.76
N ASN A 277 -28.89 1.35 32.53
CA ASN A 277 -29.04 0.43 31.40
C ASN A 277 -27.88 0.58 30.39
N ARG A 278 -26.74 1.10 30.83
CA ARG A 278 -25.60 1.34 29.96
C ARG A 278 -25.11 0.07 29.29
N VAL A 279 -24.64 0.22 28.06
CA VAL A 279 -23.98 -0.83 27.29
C VAL A 279 -22.65 -0.32 26.77
N LYS A 280 -21.68 -1.22 26.60
CA LYS A 280 -20.42 -0.89 25.91
C LYS A 280 -20.69 -0.72 24.42
N ALA A 281 -20.08 0.31 23.85
CA ALA A 281 -20.13 0.63 22.44
C ALA A 281 -18.72 0.88 21.90
N LYS A 282 -18.50 0.56 20.62
CA LYS A 282 -17.18 0.74 19.98
C LYS A 282 -16.98 2.18 19.54
N ILE A 283 -15.85 2.76 19.93
CA ILE A 283 -15.40 4.09 19.51
C ILE A 283 -14.97 4.00 18.04
N ASN A 284 -15.49 4.91 17.22
CA ASN A 284 -15.04 5.08 15.83
C ASN A 284 -13.84 6.04 15.79
N TYR A 285 -13.94 7.17 16.50
CA TYR A 285 -12.85 8.12 16.69
C TYR A 285 -13.05 9.00 17.91
N THR A 286 -11.95 9.53 18.44
CA THR A 286 -11.95 10.61 19.46
C THR A 286 -11.40 11.90 18.85
N VAL A 287 -12.08 13.02 19.08
CA VAL A 287 -11.59 14.36 18.74
C VAL A 287 -10.80 14.91 19.92
N TRP A 288 -9.59 15.38 19.65
CA TRP A 288 -8.72 16.06 20.61
C TRP A 288 -8.55 17.52 20.25
N SER A 289 -8.55 18.38 21.25
CA SER A 289 -8.36 19.82 21.11
C SER A 289 -7.14 20.30 21.87
N ASP A 290 -6.39 21.22 21.27
CA ASP A 290 -5.41 22.04 21.97
C ASP A 290 -6.07 22.88 23.09
N VAL A 291 -5.29 23.18 24.12
CA VAL A 291 -5.63 24.11 25.20
C VAL A 291 -4.70 25.31 25.12
N PHE A 292 -5.26 26.52 25.22
CA PHE A 292 -4.51 27.78 25.24
C PHE A 292 -4.61 28.45 26.61
N ILE A 293 -3.76 29.43 26.90
CA ILE A 293 -3.78 30.21 28.13
C ILE A 293 -4.28 31.62 27.81
N CYS A 294 -5.24 32.10 28.60
CA CYS A 294 -5.68 33.49 28.52
C CYS A 294 -4.58 34.45 29.03
N PRO A 295 -4.10 35.41 28.23
CA PRO A 295 -3.05 36.33 28.68
C PRO A 295 -3.52 37.31 29.78
N GLU A 296 -4.84 37.49 29.94
CA GLU A 296 -5.39 38.44 30.93
C GLU A 296 -5.62 37.83 32.31
N CYS A 297 -6.05 36.56 32.38
CA CYS A 297 -6.39 35.92 33.66
C CYS A 297 -5.62 34.62 33.93
N GLY A 298 -4.78 34.17 33.00
CA GLY A 298 -4.01 32.93 33.13
C GLY A 298 -4.85 31.64 33.07
N ALA A 299 -6.16 31.72 32.84
CA ALA A 299 -7.03 30.55 32.80
C ALA A 299 -6.87 29.75 31.50
N ASP A 300 -7.04 28.43 31.61
CA ASP A 300 -7.14 27.53 30.46
C ASP A 300 -8.33 27.91 29.58
N MET A 301 -8.07 28.04 28.29
CA MET A 301 -9.02 28.25 27.21
C MET A 301 -9.01 27.01 26.32
N LEU A 302 -9.95 26.08 26.56
CA LEU A 302 -10.14 24.93 25.70
C LEU A 302 -10.54 25.40 24.29
N PHE A 303 -9.69 25.16 23.30
CA PHE A 303 -9.88 25.72 21.95
C PHE A 303 -11.21 25.29 21.33
N TRP A 304 -11.64 24.05 21.58
CA TRP A 304 -12.94 23.53 21.16
C TRP A 304 -14.10 24.43 21.59
N ASP A 305 -14.15 24.84 22.86
CA ASP A 305 -15.27 25.60 23.39
C ASP A 305 -15.31 27.06 22.91
N VAL A 306 -14.15 27.66 22.67
CA VAL A 306 -14.06 29.08 22.29
C VAL A 306 -14.06 29.32 20.78
N ALA A 307 -13.70 28.29 20.00
CA ALA A 307 -13.50 28.40 18.56
C ALA A 307 -14.49 27.62 17.70
N VAL A 308 -15.20 26.62 18.24
CA VAL A 308 -16.17 25.82 17.49
C VAL A 308 -17.59 26.22 17.87
N ASP A 309 -18.37 26.59 16.87
CA ASP A 309 -19.81 26.68 16.97
C ASP A 309 -20.39 25.25 17.00
N LYS A 310 -21.02 24.87 18.11
CA LYS A 310 -21.54 23.52 18.32
C LYS A 310 -22.83 23.23 17.54
N GLU A 311 -23.53 24.26 17.07
CA GLU A 311 -24.73 24.10 16.24
C GLU A 311 -24.37 23.92 14.77
N THR A 312 -23.45 24.75 14.27
CA THR A 312 -23.08 24.72 12.85
C THR A 312 -21.85 23.86 12.54
N GLY A 313 -21.07 23.49 13.57
CA GLY A 313 -19.75 22.88 13.42
C GLY A 313 -18.70 23.84 12.85
N TYR A 314 -19.04 25.11 12.62
CA TYR A 314 -18.10 26.07 12.05
C TYR A 314 -17.00 26.41 13.05
N ARG A 315 -15.76 26.36 12.58
CA ARG A 315 -14.60 26.81 13.36
C ARG A 315 -14.27 28.24 12.97
N LYS A 316 -14.17 29.12 13.98
CA LYS A 316 -13.59 30.46 13.88
C LYS A 316 -12.21 30.44 13.20
N GLY A 317 -12.05 31.31 12.21
CA GLY A 317 -10.81 31.51 11.46
C GLY A 317 -9.73 32.21 12.28
N SER A 318 -8.55 32.40 11.68
CA SER A 318 -7.39 33.03 12.32
C SER A 318 -7.60 34.52 12.67
N HIS A 319 -8.59 35.17 12.07
CA HIS A 319 -8.91 36.58 12.27
C HIS A 319 -10.11 36.81 13.19
N ASP A 320 -10.78 35.73 13.61
CA ASP A 320 -11.93 35.81 14.50
C ASP A 320 -11.47 35.88 15.95
N LEU A 321 -12.17 36.69 16.76
CA LEU A 321 -11.88 36.82 18.17
C LEU A 321 -12.40 35.62 18.97
N LEU A 322 -11.53 35.12 19.85
CA LEU A 322 -11.83 34.10 20.84
C LEU A 322 -12.11 34.79 22.17
N GLU A 323 -13.25 34.46 22.79
CA GLU A 323 -13.65 35.01 24.08
C GLU A 323 -13.25 34.06 25.20
N CYS A 324 -12.50 34.54 26.19
CA CYS A 324 -12.15 33.77 27.37
C CYS A 324 -13.41 33.44 28.18
N PRO A 325 -13.67 32.17 28.55
CA PRO A 325 -14.85 31.81 29.33
C PRO A 325 -14.83 32.42 30.73
N THR A 326 -13.64 32.63 31.31
CA THR A 326 -13.43 33.11 32.68
C THR A 326 -13.54 34.63 32.81
N CYS A 327 -12.71 35.40 32.11
CA CYS A 327 -12.65 36.87 32.26
C CYS A 327 -13.32 37.65 31.12
N LYS A 328 -13.84 36.96 30.09
CA LYS A 328 -14.48 37.55 28.89
C LYS A 328 -13.58 38.41 28.01
N ALA A 329 -12.26 38.42 28.26
CA ALA A 329 -11.30 39.06 27.36
C ALA A 329 -11.37 38.43 25.96
N ARG A 330 -11.27 39.26 24.92
CA ARG A 330 -11.32 38.84 23.52
C ARG A 330 -9.97 38.99 22.86
N ARG A 331 -9.42 37.91 22.31
CA ARG A 331 -8.08 37.86 21.71
C ARG A 331 -8.09 37.08 20.41
N LEU A 332 -7.14 37.38 19.52
CA LEU A 332 -6.89 36.56 18.34
C LEU A 332 -6.14 35.29 18.74
N LEU A 333 -6.32 34.19 17.99
CA LEU A 333 -5.62 32.93 18.26
C LEU A 333 -4.09 33.07 18.33
N LYS A 334 -3.51 33.95 17.49
CA LYS A 334 -2.06 34.20 17.45
C LYS A 334 -1.52 34.92 18.71
N GLU A 335 -2.41 35.48 19.53
CA GLU A 335 -2.09 36.21 20.76
C GLU A 335 -2.21 35.31 22.00
N LEU A 336 -2.58 34.04 21.82
CA LEU A 336 -2.72 33.08 22.90
C LEU A 336 -1.53 32.13 22.90
N ASP A 337 -0.95 31.93 24.09
CA ASP A 337 0.04 30.88 24.30
C ASP A 337 -0.64 29.53 24.48
N ARG A 338 0.06 28.45 24.11
CA ARG A 338 -0.39 27.09 24.37
C ARG A 338 -0.24 26.78 25.85
N ALA A 339 -1.21 26.06 26.41
CA ALA A 339 -1.00 25.39 27.68
C ALA A 339 -0.01 24.23 27.47
N TRP A 340 0.89 24.01 28.42
CA TRP A 340 1.91 22.98 28.37
C TRP A 340 1.68 21.96 29.48
N ILE A 341 2.03 20.71 29.20
CA ILE A 341 2.08 19.63 30.18
C ILE A 341 3.46 18.99 30.14
N THR A 342 3.89 18.51 31.30
CA THR A 342 5.11 17.75 31.47
C THR A 342 4.75 16.27 31.46
N VAL A 343 5.25 15.52 30.47
CA VAL A 343 4.98 14.09 30.30
C VAL A 343 6.29 13.33 30.42
N TYR A 344 6.29 12.23 31.18
CA TYR A 344 7.40 11.28 31.18
C TYR A 344 7.28 10.37 29.95
N ASP A 345 8.27 10.45 29.07
CA ASP A 345 8.36 9.65 27.86
C ASP A 345 9.13 8.35 28.16
N ASP A 346 8.38 7.25 28.32
CA ASP A 346 8.94 5.92 28.55
C ASP A 346 9.73 5.37 27.35
N THR A 347 9.60 6.01 26.19
CA THR A 347 10.29 5.62 24.97
C THR A 347 11.72 6.16 24.95
N LEU A 348 11.89 7.40 25.42
CA LEU A 348 13.14 8.16 25.49
C LEU A 348 13.82 8.11 26.86
N ASP A 349 13.10 7.64 27.90
CA ASP A 349 13.52 7.69 29.30
C ASP A 349 13.82 9.13 29.77
N THR A 350 12.98 10.07 29.33
CA THR A 350 13.13 11.48 29.69
C THR A 350 11.78 12.13 29.95
N THR A 351 11.80 13.21 30.71
CA THR A 351 10.66 14.10 30.82
C THR A 351 10.69 15.13 29.70
N GLN A 352 9.56 15.37 29.05
CA GLN A 352 9.44 16.38 28.00
C GLN A 352 8.18 17.24 28.15
N GLU A 353 8.27 18.48 27.68
CA GLU A 353 7.11 19.38 27.60
C GLU A 353 6.39 19.18 26.27
N MET A 354 5.06 19.04 26.34
CA MET A 354 4.20 18.92 25.17
C MET A 354 3.02 19.89 25.29
N ALA A 355 2.56 20.40 24.14
CA ALA A 355 1.35 21.22 24.13
C ALA A 355 0.17 20.38 24.65
N LYS A 356 -0.53 20.91 25.65
CA LYS A 356 -1.67 20.26 26.31
C LYS A 356 -2.80 20.04 25.32
N ARG A 357 -3.28 18.79 25.28
CA ARG A 357 -4.46 18.37 24.51
C ARG A 357 -5.40 17.58 25.38
N VAL A 358 -6.69 17.78 25.14
CA VAL A 358 -7.74 17.06 25.86
C VAL A 358 -8.77 16.48 24.88
N PRO A 359 -9.37 15.32 25.19
CA PRO A 359 -10.46 14.78 24.38
C PRO A 359 -11.71 15.65 24.56
N VAL A 360 -12.44 15.91 23.48
CA VAL A 360 -13.61 16.82 23.51
C VAL A 360 -14.88 16.21 22.91
N LEU A 361 -14.73 15.17 22.09
CA LEU A 361 -15.85 14.47 21.45
C LEU A 361 -15.46 13.02 21.19
N ILE A 362 -16.38 12.10 21.46
CA ILE A 362 -16.26 10.69 21.10
C ILE A 362 -17.37 10.37 20.12
N ASN A 363 -17.00 9.89 18.94
CA ASN A 363 -17.94 9.30 18.00
C ASN A 363 -17.86 7.78 18.13
N TYR A 364 -19.02 7.13 18.29
CA TYR A 364 -19.09 5.69 18.57
C TYR A 364 -20.31 5.05 17.89
N SER A 365 -20.29 3.74 17.74
CA SER A 365 -21.32 2.97 17.06
C SER A 365 -22.15 2.14 18.03
N THR A 366 -23.47 2.25 17.92
CA THR A 366 -24.46 1.45 18.65
C THR A 366 -25.31 0.64 17.67
N SER A 367 -26.17 -0.26 18.17
CA SER A 367 -27.18 -0.93 17.35
C SER A 367 -28.12 0.04 16.63
N GLY A 368 -28.36 1.23 17.22
CA GLY A 368 -29.16 2.31 16.63
C GLY A 368 -28.37 3.27 15.72
N GLY A 369 -27.16 2.90 15.30
CA GLY A 369 -26.29 3.69 14.44
C GLY A 369 -25.24 4.51 15.20
N LYS A 370 -24.63 5.47 14.50
CA LYS A 370 -23.58 6.34 15.06
C LYS A 370 -24.16 7.33 16.05
N ARG A 371 -23.38 7.62 17.09
CA ARG A 371 -23.69 8.56 18.16
C ARG A 371 -22.45 9.37 18.51
N GLU A 372 -22.67 10.50 19.16
CA GLU A 372 -21.61 11.37 19.66
C GLU A 372 -21.89 11.73 21.11
N LYS A 373 -20.83 11.86 21.91
CA LYS A 373 -20.91 12.36 23.28
C LYS A 373 -19.64 13.12 23.65
N GLN A 374 -19.72 13.95 24.69
CA GLN A 374 -18.53 14.44 25.36
C GLN A 374 -17.91 13.30 26.21
N PRO A 375 -16.57 13.19 26.31
CA PRO A 375 -15.94 12.22 27.19
C PRO A 375 -16.44 12.35 28.62
N ASP A 376 -16.82 11.23 29.23
CA ASP A 376 -17.22 11.16 30.63
C ASP A 376 -16.07 10.69 31.54
N GLN A 377 -16.34 10.57 32.84
CA GLN A 377 -15.32 10.19 33.84
C GLN A 377 -14.70 8.82 33.54
N GLU A 378 -15.48 7.85 33.05
CA GLU A 378 -14.97 6.52 32.71
C GLU A 378 -14.12 6.56 31.43
N ASP A 379 -14.46 7.43 30.47
CA ASP A 379 -13.62 7.64 29.28
C ASP A 379 -12.26 8.26 29.66
N LEU A 380 -12.24 9.22 30.60
CA LEU A 380 -11.01 9.82 31.11
C LEU A 380 -10.17 8.82 31.91
N ALA A 381 -10.80 8.02 32.78
CA ALA A 381 -10.12 6.96 33.52
C ALA A 381 -9.56 5.87 32.59
N LEU A 382 -10.26 5.56 31.49
CA LEU A 382 -9.76 4.65 30.46
C LEU A 382 -8.50 5.22 29.79
N LEU A 383 -8.47 6.52 29.46
CA LEU A 383 -7.29 7.17 28.88
C LEU A 383 -6.10 7.16 29.85
N GLU A 384 -6.31 7.44 31.13
CA GLU A 384 -5.25 7.35 32.13
C GLU A 384 -4.68 5.93 32.24
N ARG A 385 -5.56 4.92 32.24
CA ARG A 385 -5.14 3.50 32.22
C ARG A 385 -4.33 3.16 30.97
N ILE A 386 -4.71 3.70 29.80
CA ILE A 386 -4.00 3.52 28.54
C ILE A 386 -2.63 4.20 28.58
N ASP A 387 -2.53 5.41 29.11
CA ASP A 387 -1.28 6.17 29.17
C ASP A 387 -0.23 5.48 30.07
N GLN A 388 -0.69 4.73 31.08
CA GLN A 388 0.15 3.90 31.94
C GLN A 388 0.50 2.53 31.34
N ALA A 389 -0.10 2.14 30.21
CA ALA A 389 0.14 0.84 29.60
C ALA A 389 1.49 0.79 28.88
N ILE A 390 2.20 -0.32 29.06
CA ILE A 390 3.51 -0.55 28.44
C ILE A 390 3.33 -0.97 26.99
N VAL A 391 4.03 -0.31 26.08
CA VAL A 391 4.14 -0.73 24.68
C VAL A 391 5.12 -1.91 24.60
N ARG A 392 4.58 -3.13 24.48
CA ARG A 392 5.38 -4.38 24.50
C ARG A 392 6.15 -4.63 23.22
N SER A 393 5.51 -4.35 22.10
CA SER A 393 6.01 -4.64 20.76
C SER A 393 6.93 -3.52 20.27
N TRP A 394 7.78 -3.82 19.29
CA TRP A 394 8.72 -2.85 18.73
C TRP A 394 7.99 -1.73 17.97
N TYR A 395 8.45 -0.49 18.14
CA TYR A 395 8.05 0.67 17.35
C TYR A 395 9.26 1.59 17.13
N PRO A 396 9.26 2.41 16.06
CA PRO A 396 10.37 3.33 15.81
C PRO A 396 10.40 4.45 16.85
N LYS A 397 11.57 4.69 17.43
CA LYS A 397 11.82 5.76 18.42
C LYS A 397 12.62 6.94 17.85
N THR A 398 12.74 7.01 16.52
CA THR A 398 13.66 7.93 15.85
C THR A 398 13.18 9.37 15.95
N ARG A 399 14.11 10.30 16.19
CA ARG A 399 13.86 11.73 16.05
C ARG A 399 13.55 12.07 14.59
N MET A 400 12.66 13.03 14.36
CA MET A 400 12.41 13.53 13.01
C MET A 400 13.69 14.11 12.37
N PRO A 401 13.94 13.86 11.07
CA PRO A 401 15.13 14.37 10.38
C PRO A 401 15.13 15.90 10.34
N MET A 402 16.29 16.51 10.11
CA MET A 402 16.40 17.97 10.00
C MET A 402 15.63 18.48 8.78
N GLY A 403 14.91 19.59 8.96
CA GLY A 403 14.12 20.23 7.91
C GLY A 403 12.90 20.97 8.47
N ASP A 404 12.49 22.04 7.80
CA ASP A 404 11.40 22.90 8.26
C ASP A 404 10.08 22.14 8.37
N GLU A 405 9.74 21.33 7.35
CA GLU A 405 8.53 20.49 7.38
C GLU A 405 8.67 19.25 8.26
N SER A 406 9.85 18.65 8.32
CA SER A 406 10.08 17.44 9.11
C SER A 406 10.08 17.71 10.61
N ARG A 407 10.53 18.90 11.04
CA ARG A 407 10.57 19.34 12.45
C ARG A 407 9.59 20.45 12.80
N ARG A 408 8.61 20.72 11.94
CA ARG A 408 7.57 21.74 12.15
C ARG A 408 6.89 21.68 13.52
N ASN A 409 6.72 20.47 14.07
CA ASN A 409 6.03 20.25 15.34
C ASN A 409 6.94 20.22 16.57
N ASP A 410 8.25 20.49 16.42
CA ASP A 410 9.17 20.61 17.57
C ASP A 410 8.67 21.70 18.53
N SER A 411 8.11 22.78 17.98
CA SER A 411 7.49 23.91 18.72
C SER A 411 6.27 23.54 19.58
N ILE A 412 5.74 22.31 19.47
CA ILE A 412 4.63 21.80 20.27
C ILE A 412 4.98 20.50 21.02
N GLY A 413 6.27 20.16 21.09
CA GLY A 413 6.78 18.96 21.79
C GLY A 413 6.70 17.65 21.00
N ILE A 414 6.29 17.68 19.73
CA ILE A 414 6.23 16.49 18.87
C ILE A 414 7.53 16.42 18.06
N THR A 415 8.49 15.65 18.56
CA THR A 415 9.89 15.65 18.09
C THR A 415 10.36 14.29 17.55
N HIS A 416 9.73 13.20 17.98
CA HIS A 416 10.04 11.84 17.57
C HIS A 416 8.81 11.16 16.95
N ILE A 417 9.02 10.11 16.16
CA ILE A 417 7.94 9.34 15.52
C ILE A 417 6.82 8.93 16.49
N PRO A 418 7.07 8.39 17.71
CA PRO A 418 5.99 7.96 18.60
C PRO A 418 5.10 9.13 19.07
N HIS A 419 5.59 10.37 19.08
CA HIS A 419 4.80 11.54 19.52
C HIS A 419 3.68 11.90 18.53
N PHE A 420 3.71 11.36 17.31
CA PHE A 420 2.61 11.52 16.35
C PHE A 420 1.43 10.59 16.62
N TYR A 421 1.51 9.72 17.63
CA TYR A 421 0.46 8.76 17.97
C TYR A 421 -0.06 9.04 19.38
N THR A 422 -1.35 8.74 19.61
CA THR A 422 -1.81 8.55 20.99
C THR A 422 -1.26 7.22 21.52
N LYS A 423 -1.18 7.04 22.84
CA LYS A 423 -0.63 5.82 23.43
C LYS A 423 -1.37 4.55 22.96
N ARG A 424 -2.72 4.55 22.92
CA ARG A 424 -3.50 3.42 22.38
C ARG A 424 -3.18 3.09 20.92
N ASN A 425 -3.04 4.10 20.06
CA ASN A 425 -2.71 3.89 18.66
C ASN A 425 -1.28 3.39 18.54
N LEU A 426 -0.33 3.92 19.31
CA LEU A 426 1.05 3.43 19.33
C LEU A 426 1.11 1.94 19.74
N ILE A 427 0.37 1.55 20.79
CA ILE A 427 0.26 0.14 21.23
C ILE A 427 -0.32 -0.73 20.11
N SER A 428 -1.44 -0.31 19.53
CA SER A 428 -2.15 -1.09 18.50
C SER A 428 -1.32 -1.23 17.22
N TRP A 429 -0.69 -0.16 16.76
CA TRP A 429 0.18 -0.15 15.59
C TRP A 429 1.46 -0.95 15.79
N SER A 430 2.02 -0.89 16.99
CA SER A 430 3.16 -1.71 17.39
C SER A 430 2.82 -3.21 17.30
N GLU A 431 1.63 -3.59 17.78
CA GLU A 431 1.19 -4.99 17.76
C GLU A 431 0.83 -5.48 16.36
N ILE A 432 0.08 -4.70 15.57
CA ILE A 432 -0.19 -5.02 14.16
C ILE A 432 1.14 -5.19 13.40
N SER A 433 2.10 -4.29 13.60
CA SER A 433 3.42 -4.36 12.97
C SER A 433 4.18 -5.62 13.36
N ARG A 434 4.12 -6.06 14.63
CA ARG A 434 4.72 -7.33 15.08
C ARG A 434 4.09 -8.52 14.35
N LEU A 435 2.76 -8.61 14.31
CA LEU A 435 2.03 -9.70 13.66
C LEU A 435 2.27 -9.77 12.15
N VAL A 436 2.36 -8.61 11.50
CA VAL A 436 2.75 -8.53 10.07
C VAL A 436 4.19 -9.03 9.86
N LYS A 437 5.14 -8.65 10.73
CA LYS A 437 6.54 -9.05 10.59
C LYS A 437 6.77 -10.56 10.75
N VAL A 438 5.99 -11.22 11.60
CA VAL A 438 6.10 -12.70 11.78
C VAL A 438 5.31 -13.50 10.74
N SER A 439 4.55 -12.84 9.86
CA SER A 439 3.87 -13.49 8.74
C SER A 439 4.87 -14.03 7.71
N SER A 440 4.44 -14.98 6.87
CA SER A 440 5.27 -15.57 5.80
C SER A 440 5.83 -14.51 4.86
N ASP A 441 7.03 -14.75 4.32
CA ASP A 441 7.70 -13.81 3.41
C ASP A 441 6.82 -13.47 2.19
N SER A 442 6.09 -14.46 1.69
CA SER A 442 5.14 -14.32 0.57
C SER A 442 4.00 -13.32 0.81
N LEU A 443 3.58 -13.11 2.07
CA LEU A 443 2.46 -12.22 2.41
C LEU A 443 2.90 -10.94 3.12
N ARG A 444 4.07 -10.96 3.76
CA ARG A 444 4.59 -9.87 4.56
C ARG A 444 4.63 -8.55 3.79
N GLN A 445 5.09 -8.55 2.53
CA GLN A 445 5.18 -7.33 1.74
C GLN A 445 3.81 -6.73 1.41
N SER A 446 2.83 -7.56 1.04
CA SER A 446 1.46 -7.09 0.79
C SER A 446 0.79 -6.57 2.06
N LEU A 447 1.03 -7.22 3.21
CA LEU A 447 0.55 -6.77 4.51
C LEU A 447 1.20 -5.45 4.94
N LEU A 448 2.51 -5.29 4.76
CA LEU A 448 3.23 -4.04 5.03
C LEU A 448 2.72 -2.91 4.12
N PHE A 449 2.50 -3.19 2.84
CA PHE A 449 1.93 -2.23 1.90
C PHE A 449 0.56 -1.74 2.37
N TRP A 450 -0.37 -2.67 2.69
CA TRP A 450 -1.67 -2.31 3.24
C TRP A 450 -1.53 -1.46 4.53
N LEU A 451 -0.69 -1.90 5.46
CA LEU A 451 -0.48 -1.20 6.72
C LEU A 451 0.03 0.24 6.51
N GLN A 452 0.98 0.44 5.59
CA GLN A 452 1.49 1.77 5.25
C GLN A 452 0.42 2.67 4.61
N THR A 453 -0.51 2.11 3.82
CA THR A 453 -1.55 2.90 3.15
C THR A 453 -2.57 3.53 4.10
N VAL A 454 -2.76 2.94 5.29
CA VAL A 454 -3.75 3.41 6.28
C VAL A 454 -3.14 4.12 7.48
N GLY A 455 -1.81 4.05 7.66
CA GLY A 455 -1.12 4.52 8.86
C GLY A 455 -1.25 6.01 9.16
N LEU A 456 -1.18 6.87 8.15
CA LEU A 456 -1.23 8.32 8.36
C LEU A 456 -2.58 8.78 8.97
N GLY A 457 -3.68 8.12 8.61
CA GLY A 457 -5.00 8.39 9.18
C GLY A 457 -5.12 8.07 10.67
N GLN A 458 -4.19 7.27 11.20
CA GLN A 458 -4.17 6.83 12.60
C GLN A 458 -3.21 7.64 13.49
N THR A 459 -2.64 8.71 12.94
CA THR A 459 -1.76 9.65 13.66
C THR A 459 -2.49 10.93 14.05
N LEU A 460 -1.87 11.73 14.91
CA LEU A 460 -2.29 13.10 15.23
C LEU A 460 -2.23 14.05 14.01
N LEU A 461 -1.64 13.65 12.88
CA LEU A 461 -1.73 14.41 11.63
C LEU A 461 -3.16 14.44 11.09
N ASN A 462 -3.99 13.46 11.45
CA ASN A 462 -5.35 13.38 10.98
C ASN A 462 -6.22 14.45 11.64
N ARG A 463 -6.62 15.47 10.87
CA ARG A 463 -7.33 16.65 11.39
C ARG A 463 -8.83 16.39 11.51
N TYR A 464 -9.46 16.97 12.52
CA TYR A 464 -10.91 17.02 12.59
C TYR A 464 -11.46 18.15 11.72
N LEU A 465 -12.50 17.86 10.95
CA LEU A 465 -13.24 18.84 10.16
C LEU A 465 -14.74 18.61 10.34
N ALA A 466 -15.39 19.35 11.25
CA ALA A 466 -16.79 19.11 11.64
C ALA A 466 -17.77 19.06 10.44
N ALA A 467 -17.62 19.98 9.48
CA ALA A 467 -18.46 20.02 8.27
C ALA A 467 -18.13 18.93 7.23
N SER A 468 -17.19 18.02 7.51
CA SER A 468 -16.74 17.02 6.56
C SER A 468 -17.55 15.73 6.64
N PHE A 469 -17.94 15.20 5.48
CA PHE A 469 -18.68 13.93 5.36
C PHE A 469 -17.90 12.72 5.91
N SER A 470 -16.58 12.79 5.95
CA SER A 470 -15.71 11.73 6.49
C SER A 470 -14.59 12.35 7.31
N GLN A 471 -14.19 11.69 8.40
CA GLN A 471 -13.07 12.12 9.25
C GLN A 471 -11.78 11.33 8.98
N VAL A 472 -11.79 10.42 8.00
CA VAL A 472 -10.65 9.56 7.65
C VAL A 472 -9.68 10.28 6.72
N ASN A 473 -8.37 10.12 6.94
CA ASN A 473 -7.28 10.60 6.07
C ASN A 473 -7.34 12.12 5.75
N ARG A 474 -7.62 12.93 6.77
CA ARG A 474 -7.69 14.41 6.74
C ARG A 474 -6.37 15.11 7.06
N TYR A 475 -5.27 14.36 7.07
CA TYR A 475 -3.93 14.94 7.10
C TYR A 475 -3.67 15.81 5.87
N LEU A 476 -2.81 16.82 6.02
CA LEU A 476 -2.45 17.72 4.93
C LEU A 476 -1.35 17.05 4.09
N LYS A 477 -1.63 16.83 2.79
CA LYS A 477 -0.70 16.14 1.89
C LYS A 477 0.62 16.92 1.78
N GLY A 478 1.75 16.20 1.84
CA GLY A 478 3.09 16.77 1.66
C GLY A 478 3.65 17.49 2.89
N THR A 479 2.99 17.44 4.05
CA THR A 479 3.49 18.04 5.30
C THR A 479 3.16 17.15 6.50
N LEU A 480 3.97 17.26 7.56
CA LEU A 480 3.72 16.60 8.84
C LEU A 480 2.97 17.53 9.80
N TYR A 481 2.00 18.30 9.30
CA TYR A 481 1.28 19.26 10.12
C TYR A 481 0.28 18.60 11.09
N VAL A 482 0.47 18.86 12.39
CA VAL A 482 -0.49 18.48 13.43
C VAL A 482 -1.40 19.68 13.73
N GLY A 483 -2.70 19.54 13.42
CA GLY A 483 -3.68 20.60 13.64
C GLY A 483 -4.13 20.75 15.09
N PRO A 484 -4.82 21.86 15.43
CA PRO A 484 -5.33 22.09 16.78
C PRO A 484 -6.55 21.24 17.14
N PHE A 485 -7.23 20.69 16.12
CA PHE A 485 -8.20 19.62 16.28
C PHE A 485 -7.72 18.39 15.51
N THR A 486 -7.60 17.27 16.20
CA THR A 486 -7.17 16.00 15.61
C THR A 486 -8.23 14.94 15.83
N THR A 487 -8.37 14.02 14.90
CA THR A 487 -9.20 12.82 15.05
C THR A 487 -8.32 11.61 15.07
N VAL A 488 -8.45 10.85 16.14
CA VAL A 488 -7.73 9.59 16.33
C VAL A 488 -8.74 8.49 16.13
N HIS A 489 -8.60 7.77 15.01
CA HIS A 489 -9.49 6.66 14.65
C HIS A 489 -9.10 5.38 15.36
N PHE A 490 -10.05 4.46 15.39
CA PHE A 490 -9.81 3.04 15.60
C PHE A 490 -9.40 2.38 14.27
#